data_AF-A0A9X2DMH6-F1
#
_entry.id   AF-A0A9X2DMH6-F1
#
_cell.length_a   1.000
_cell.length_b   1.000
_cell.length_c   1.000
_cell.angle_alpha   90.00
_cell.angle_beta   90.00
_cell.angle_gamma   90.00
#
_symmetry.space_group_name_H-M   'P 1'
#
loop_
_entity.id
_entity.type
_entity.pdbx_description
1 polymer ?
#
loop_
_entity_poly.entity_id
_entity_poly.type
_entity_poly.pdbx_seq_one_letter_code
_entity_poly.pdbx_strand_id
1 'polypeptide(L)' 'MAHSGPMMEQDLVIILAVFGFFLLTGIFGMIGIYSIFQQKKKRAMWSFGIGFVMIAAYLLLMFGSGFVTR' A
#
# COMPACT_ATOMS: atom_id res chain seq x y z
N MET A 1 4.66 -36.44 10.48
CA MET A 1 5.22 -35.67 9.36
C MET A 1 4.24 -34.55 9.05
N ALA A 2 4.53 -33.34 9.55
CA ALA A 2 3.68 -32.17 9.34
C ALA A 2 3.86 -31.70 7.90
N HIS A 3 2.90 -32.03 7.04
CA HIS A 3 2.83 -31.46 5.70
C HIS A 3 2.23 -30.06 5.84
N SER A 4 3.04 -29.11 6.28
CA SER A 4 2.73 -27.68 6.29
C SER A 4 2.63 -27.24 4.83
N GLY A 5 1.43 -27.36 4.26
CA GLY A 5 1.14 -27.11 2.86
C GLY A 5 1.25 -25.62 2.48
N PRO A 6 1.16 -25.32 1.17
CA PRO A 6 1.44 -24.02 0.52
C PRO A 6 0.60 -22.80 1.00
N MET A 7 -0.25 -22.96 2.02
CA MET A 7 -1.16 -21.92 2.53
C MET A 7 -0.45 -20.88 3.41
N MET A 8 0.49 -21.30 4.28
CA MET A 8 1.27 -20.38 5.13
C MET A 8 2.15 -19.43 4.33
N GLU A 9 2.69 -19.90 3.20
CA GLU A 9 3.54 -19.10 2.33
C GLU A 9 2.74 -18.00 1.62
N GLN A 10 1.51 -18.29 1.18
CA GLN A 10 0.63 -17.29 0.55
C GLN A 10 0.23 -16.18 1.54
N ASP A 11 -0.17 -16.55 2.76
CA ASP A 11 -0.55 -15.57 3.79
C ASP A 11 0.63 -14.66 4.15
N LEU A 12 1.84 -15.23 4.28
CA LEU A 12 3.06 -14.47 4.54
C LEU A 12 3.36 -13.49 3.40
N VAL A 13 3.21 -13.92 2.14
CA VAL A 13 3.41 -13.08 0.96
C VAL A 13 2.41 -11.93 0.92
N ILE A 14 1.14 -12.18 1.25
CA ILE A 14 0.11 -11.13 1.30
C ILE A 14 0.45 -10.11 2.38
N ILE A 15 0.78 -10.55 3.59
CA ILE A 15 1.16 -9.66 4.70
C ILE A 15 2.39 -8.82 4.31
N LEU A 16 3.40 -9.44 3.72
CA LEU A 16 4.62 -8.75 3.29
C LEU A 16 4.34 -7.72 2.18
N ALA A 17 3.46 -8.04 1.24
CA ALA A 17 3.02 -7.12 0.20
C ALA A 17 2.26 -5.92 0.77
N VAL A 18 1.38 -6.14 1.75
CA VAL A 18 0.64 -5.06 2.46
C VAL A 18 1.60 -4.16 3.22
N PHE A 19 2.56 -4.74 3.95
CA PHE A 19 3.60 -3.99 4.65
C PHE A 19 4.45 -3.16 3.69
N GLY A 20 4.85 -3.74 2.55
CA GLY A 20 5.58 -3.04 1.49
C GLY A 20 4.79 -1.86 0.93
N PHE A 21 3.49 -2.05 0.64
CA PHE A 21 2.59 -0.99 0.18
C PHE A 21 2.45 0.13 1.21
N PHE A 22 2.31 -0.21 2.48
CA PHE A 22 2.21 0.74 3.57
C PHE A 22 3.49 1.59 3.70
N LEU A 23 4.66 0.94 3.66
CA LEU A 23 5.96 1.62 3.67
C LEU A 23 6.14 2.55 2.47
N LEU A 24 5.84 2.08 1.25
CA LEU A 24 5.89 2.90 0.03
C LEU A 24 4.99 4.12 0.16
N THR A 25 3.78 3.95 0.68
CA THR A 25 2.85 5.06 0.88
C THR A 25 3.39 6.07 1.88
N GLY A 26 4.01 5.61 2.98
CA GLY A 26 4.70 6.47 3.94
C GLY A 26 5.84 7.27 3.31
N ILE A 27 6.65 6.63 2.45
CA ILE A 27 7.75 7.29 1.72
C ILE A 27 7.19 8.34 0.76
N PHE A 28 6.16 8.04 -0.03
CA PHE A 28 5.54 9.01 -0.93
C PHE A 28 4.88 10.17 -0.17
N GLY A 29 4.28 9.90 0.99
CA GLY A 29 3.77 10.93 1.89
C GLY A 29 4.87 11.85 2.41
N MET A 30 5.98 11.27 2.88
CA MET A 30 7.15 12.05 3.35
C MET A 30 7.78 12.88 2.23
N ILE A 31 7.93 12.32 1.02
CA ILE A 31 8.41 13.05 -0.17
C ILE A 31 7.42 14.17 -0.54
N GLY A 32 6.12 13.91 -0.43
CA GLY A 32 5.07 14.90 -0.62
C GLY A 32 5.22 16.08 0.33
N ILE A 33 5.35 15.81 1.64
CA ILE A 33 5.57 16.82 2.68
C ILE A 33 6.87 17.59 2.42
N TYR A 34 7.97 16.89 2.13
CA TYR A 34 9.26 17.53 1.82
C TYR A 34 9.17 18.44 0.59
N SER A 35 8.40 18.04 -0.43
CA SER A 35 8.14 18.86 -1.61
C SER A 35 7.27 20.09 -1.33
N ILE A 36 6.39 20.05 -0.31
CA ILE A 36 5.66 21.23 0.18
C ILE A 36 6.63 22.22 0.82
N PHE A 37 7.56 21.73 1.65
CA PHE A 37 8.60 22.56 2.27
C PHE A 37 9.50 23.25 1.23
N GLN A 38 9.79 22.59 0.10
CA GLN A 38 10.51 23.21 -1.03
C GLN A 38 9.63 24.12 -1.92
N GLN A 39 8.42 24.50 -1.51
CA GLN A 39 7.47 25.32 -2.29
C GLN A 39 7.06 24.70 -3.64
N LYS A 40 7.39 23.42 -3.90
CA LYS A 40 7.06 22.69 -5.13
C LYS A 40 5.66 22.09 -5.02
N LYS A 41 4.65 22.95 -4.88
CA LYS A 41 3.24 22.58 -4.63
C LYS A 41 2.68 21.62 -5.67
N LYS A 42 3.00 21.82 -6.96
CA LYS A 42 2.57 20.90 -8.04
C LYS A 42 3.08 19.48 -7.81
N ARG A 43 4.37 19.33 -7.50
CA ARG A 43 4.98 18.00 -7.32
C ARG A 43 4.49 17.31 -6.06
N ALA A 44 4.26 18.06 -4.99
CA ALA A 44 3.64 17.54 -3.77
C ALA A 44 2.23 17.00 -4.01
N MET A 45 1.41 17.73 -4.75
CA MET A 45 0.03 17.33 -5.05
C MET A 45 -0.02 16.05 -5.89
N TRP A 46 0.90 15.88 -6.84
CA TRP A 46 1.07 14.62 -7.59
C TRP A 46 1.51 13.46 -6.69
N SER A 47 2.50 13.65 -5.81
CA SER A 47 2.96 12.60 -4.88
C SER A 47 1.89 12.16 -3.90
N PHE A 48 1.13 13.11 -3.34
CA PHE A 48 0.01 12.81 -2.44
C PHE A 48 -1.14 12.13 -3.19
N GLY A 49 -1.44 12.56 -4.41
CA GLY A 49 -2.46 11.93 -5.24
C GLY A 49 -2.14 10.46 -5.55
N ILE A 50 -0.89 10.17 -5.92
CA ILE A 50 -0.45 8.79 -6.20
C ILE A 50 -0.54 7.92 -4.94
N GLY A 51 -0.05 8.41 -3.79
CA GLY A 51 -0.15 7.67 -2.53
C GLY A 51 -1.60 7.42 -2.11
N PHE A 52 -2.48 8.39 -2.30
CA PHE A 52 -3.91 8.25 -2.01
C PHE A 52 -4.61 7.23 -2.92
N VAL A 53 -4.32 7.25 -4.22
CA VAL A 53 -4.86 6.28 -5.18
C VAL A 53 -4.40 4.86 -4.86
N MET A 54 -3.15 4.68 -4.43
CA MET A 54 -2.64 3.36 -4.01
C MET A 54 -3.42 2.80 -2.81
N ILE A 55 -3.68 3.61 -1.79
CA ILE A 55 -4.51 3.19 -0.64
C ILE A 55 -5.94 2.89 -1.08
N ALA A 56 -6.54 3.77 -1.88
CA ALA A 56 -7.91 3.59 -2.35
C ALA A 56 -8.07 2.31 -3.17
N ALA A 57 -7.14 2.03 -4.09
CA ALA A 57 -7.13 0.79 -4.86
C ALA A 57 -6.97 -0.46 -3.99
N TYR A 58 -6.09 -0.41 -2.99
CA TYR A 58 -5.92 -1.50 -2.02
C TYR A 58 -7.21 -1.77 -1.24
N LEU A 59 -7.86 -0.73 -0.71
CA LEU A 59 -9.12 -0.85 0.02
C LEU A 59 -10.24 -1.38 -0.89
N LEU A 60 -10.33 -0.90 -2.14
CA LEU A 60 -11.32 -1.38 -3.10
C LEU A 60 -11.10 -2.86 -3.48
N LEU A 61 -9.86 -3.30 -3.64
CA LEU A 61 -9.58 -4.71 -3.85
C LEU A 61 -9.92 -5.53 -2.61
N MET A 62 -9.45 -5.12 -1.43
CA MET A 62 -9.64 -5.87 -0.19
C MET A 62 -11.12 -5.99 0.21
N PHE A 63 -11.86 -4.87 0.19
CA PHE A 63 -13.25 -4.81 0.64
C PHE A 63 -14.26 -4.94 -0.49
N GLY A 64 -13.94 -4.47 -1.70
CA GLY A 64 -14.85 -4.49 -2.84
C GLY A 64 -14.88 -5.83 -3.58
N SER A 65 -13.77 -6.59 -3.61
CA SER A 65 -13.73 -7.89 -4.30
C SER A 65 -14.13 -9.09 -3.42
N GLY A 66 -14.48 -8.87 -2.14
CA GLY A 66 -14.86 -9.95 -1.23
C GLY A 66 -13.74 -10.96 -0.93
N PHE A 67 -12.49 -10.65 -1.30
CA PHE A 67 -11.31 -11.51 -1.13
C PHE A 67 -10.99 -11.84 0.34
N VAL A 68 -11.53 -11.05 1.29
CA VAL A 68 -11.39 -11.24 2.74
C VAL A 68 -12.64 -11.86 3.40
N THR A 69 -13.76 -11.98 2.68
CA THR A 69 -15.05 -12.42 3.25
C THR A 69 -15.38 -13.89 2.91
N ARG A 70 -14.41 -14.70 2.50
CA ARG A 70 -14.56 -16.16 2.38
C ARG A 70 -13.42 -16.89 3.04
#